data_AF-A0A960QIV3-F1
#
_entry.id   AF-A0A960QIV3-F1
#
_cell.length_a   1.000
_cell.length_b   1.000
_cell.length_c   1.000
_cell.angle_alpha   90.00
_cell.angle_beta   90.00
_cell.angle_gamma   90.00
#
_symmetry.space_group_name_H-M   'P 1'
#
loop_
_entity.id
_entity.type
_entity.pdbx_description
1 polymer ?
#
loop_
_entity_poly.entity_id
_entity_poly.type
_entity_poly.pdbx_seq_one_letter_code
_entity_poly.pdbx_strand_id
1 'polypeptide(L)'
;MISLPRHPFGPFLGIAFGLALILATATSGSAQSEEKGSSLGDLLNKVKDLKVPESVSNLPNQLTELKESYLETAKAVDDLRLEVAALREEVEALKSENDELRDAVGTKVASNDRSELLKAKEVSASELTKAYQTDREAASKEYGQRYLRVVGVIEGFETGVQEIIVLLKTDSDTRVRCHIKRDASFHAEVLSTQGRLVNRNDRSTLLSIGQPASILGTCAGMDLDLKMENCRIEGISAQRKD
;
A
#
# COMPACT_ATOMS: atom_id res chain seq x y z
N MET A 1 12.10 9.31 -12.53
CA MET A 1 11.33 10.45 -13.07
C MET A 1 9.86 10.05 -13.13
N ILE A 2 9.06 10.42 -12.13
CA ILE A 2 7.60 10.28 -12.18
C ILE A 2 7.04 11.60 -11.65
N SER A 3 6.30 12.29 -12.51
CA SER A 3 5.70 13.60 -12.32
C SER A 3 4.34 13.45 -11.64
N LEU A 4 4.11 14.21 -10.57
CA LEU A 4 2.80 14.37 -9.92
C LEU A 4 2.12 15.66 -10.42
N PRO A 5 0.78 15.65 -10.60
CA PRO A 5 0.05 16.80 -11.12
C PRO A 5 -0.20 17.86 -10.04
N ARG A 6 0.04 19.12 -10.39
CA ARG A 6 -0.39 20.32 -9.66
C ARG A 6 -1.82 20.65 -10.05
N HIS A 7 -2.75 20.71 -9.09
CA HIS A 7 -4.01 21.41 -9.26
C HIS A 7 -3.92 22.82 -8.64
N PRO A 8 -4.43 23.87 -9.33
CA PRO A 8 -4.41 25.23 -8.84
C PRO A 8 -5.63 25.52 -7.95
N PHE A 9 -5.36 26.13 -6.80
CA PHE A 9 -6.36 26.81 -5.98
C PHE A 9 -6.93 28.02 -6.75
N GLY A 10 -8.26 28.09 -6.87
CA GLY A 10 -8.98 29.24 -7.42
C GLY A 10 -9.01 30.43 -6.46
N PRO A 11 -9.14 31.67 -6.97
CA PRO A 11 -9.07 32.87 -6.15
C PRO A 11 -10.41 33.20 -5.47
N PHE A 12 -10.28 33.72 -4.24
CA PHE A 12 -11.34 34.29 -3.41
C PHE A 12 -12.08 35.42 -4.13
N LEU A 13 -13.41 35.36 -4.05
CA LEU A 13 -14.37 36.33 -4.54
C LEU A 13 -14.28 37.62 -3.70
N GLY A 14 -13.85 38.72 -4.31
CA GLY A 14 -13.90 40.05 -3.70
C GLY A 14 -15.32 40.62 -3.74
N ILE A 15 -15.87 40.94 -2.57
CA ILE A 15 -17.13 41.68 -2.44
C ILE A 15 -16.78 43.16 -2.28
N ALA A 16 -16.90 43.91 -3.37
CA ALA A 16 -16.83 45.37 -3.40
C ALA A 16 -18.23 45.93 -3.09
N PHE A 17 -18.38 46.64 -1.95
CA PHE A 17 -19.58 47.42 -1.64
C PHE A 17 -19.45 48.81 -2.28
N GLY A 18 -20.13 49.01 -3.40
CA GLY A 18 -20.25 50.30 -4.07
C GLY A 18 -21.34 51.16 -3.42
N LEU A 19 -20.94 52.27 -2.80
CA LEU A 19 -21.85 53.30 -2.28
C LEU A 19 -22.21 54.25 -3.43
N ALA A 20 -23.45 54.19 -3.93
CA ALA A 20 -23.94 55.08 -4.98
C ALA A 20 -24.38 56.42 -4.39
N LEU A 21 -23.61 57.47 -4.68
CA LEU A 21 -23.91 58.87 -4.42
C LEU A 21 -24.78 59.41 -5.57
N ILE A 22 -26.05 59.75 -5.31
CA ILE A 22 -26.90 60.45 -6.29
C ILE A 22 -26.86 61.96 -5.97
N LEU A 23 -26.08 62.68 -6.78
CA LEU A 23 -26.19 64.13 -6.98
C LEU A 23 -27.35 64.40 -7.94
N ALA A 24 -28.33 65.22 -7.54
CA ALA A 24 -29.27 65.84 -8.47
C ALA A 24 -29.12 67.36 -8.37
N THR A 25 -28.66 67.93 -9.47
CA THR A 25 -28.45 69.37 -9.71
C THR A 25 -29.76 70.09 -9.99
N ALA A 26 -29.76 71.35 -9.57
CA ALA A 26 -30.84 72.31 -9.71
C ALA A 26 -31.25 72.60 -11.17
N THR A 27 -32.53 72.94 -11.36
CA THR A 27 -32.92 73.96 -12.34
C THR A 27 -33.96 74.90 -11.73
N SER A 28 -33.69 76.17 -11.95
CA SER A 28 -34.32 77.39 -11.46
C SER A 28 -35.67 77.67 -12.11
N GLY A 29 -36.64 78.14 -11.31
CA GLY A 29 -37.87 78.79 -11.75
C GLY A 29 -38.15 80.00 -10.86
N SER A 30 -38.31 81.15 -11.47
CA SER A 30 -38.18 82.50 -10.92
C SER A 30 -39.37 83.04 -10.12
N ALA A 31 -39.03 83.71 -9.02
CA ALA A 31 -39.56 84.96 -8.46
C ALA A 31 -41.07 85.30 -8.58
N GLN A 32 -41.72 85.41 -7.43
CA GLN A 32 -42.52 86.59 -7.11
C GLN A 32 -42.51 86.86 -5.59
N SER A 33 -42.32 88.13 -5.27
CA SER A 33 -42.22 88.76 -3.95
C SER A 33 -43.49 88.61 -3.13
N GLU A 34 -43.36 88.35 -1.82
CA GLU A 34 -44.07 89.12 -0.79
C GLU A 34 -43.49 88.86 0.61
N GLU A 35 -43.09 89.95 1.28
CA GLU A 35 -42.70 89.99 2.68
C GLU A 35 -43.84 89.52 3.58
N LYS A 36 -43.53 88.57 4.49
CA LYS A 36 -44.11 88.52 5.84
C LYS A 36 -43.24 87.62 6.70
N GLY A 37 -42.70 88.20 7.77
CA GLY A 37 -41.73 87.55 8.66
C GLY A 37 -42.17 86.16 9.10
N SER A 38 -41.39 85.15 8.74
CA SER A 38 -41.49 83.82 9.34
C SER A 38 -41.14 83.96 10.81
N SER A 39 -42.19 83.95 11.63
CA SER A 39 -42.07 83.99 13.08
C SER A 39 -41.16 82.85 13.55
N LEU A 40 -40.35 83.10 14.57
CA LEU A 40 -39.57 82.08 15.29
C LEU A 40 -40.45 80.86 15.68
N GLY A 41 -41.75 81.07 15.88
CA GLY A 41 -42.72 80.00 16.14
C GLY A 41 -42.91 79.03 14.96
N ASP A 42 -42.89 79.50 13.71
CA ASP A 42 -43.04 78.66 12.52
C ASP A 42 -41.77 77.84 12.24
N LEU A 43 -40.60 78.42 12.54
CA LEU A 43 -39.32 77.70 12.52
C LEU A 43 -39.26 76.65 13.64
N LEU A 44 -39.73 76.97 14.84
CA LEU A 44 -39.77 76.03 15.97
C LEU A 44 -40.73 74.86 15.70
N ASN A 45 -41.86 75.11 15.05
CA ASN A 45 -42.79 74.07 14.64
C ASN A 45 -42.21 73.19 13.53
N LYS A 46 -41.53 73.77 12.51
CA LYS A 46 -40.80 72.97 11.51
C LYS A 46 -39.68 72.12 12.11
N VAL A 47 -38.99 72.60 13.15
CA VAL A 47 -37.96 71.82 13.86
C VAL A 47 -38.58 70.73 14.74
N LYS A 48 -39.76 70.96 15.33
CA LYS A 48 -40.53 69.92 16.04
C LYS A 48 -41.08 68.84 15.09
N ASP A 49 -41.46 69.23 13.87
CA ASP A 49 -41.98 68.34 12.84
C ASP A 49 -40.88 67.63 12.03
N LEU A 50 -39.62 68.04 12.18
CA LEU A 50 -38.45 67.27 11.74
C LEU A 50 -38.28 66.05 12.66
N LYS A 51 -39.19 65.08 12.49
CA LYS A 51 -39.09 63.77 13.09
C LYS A 51 -37.82 63.12 12.54
N VAL A 52 -36.87 62.83 13.43
CA VAL A 52 -35.63 62.13 13.08
C VAL A 52 -36.01 60.87 12.31
N PRO A 53 -35.54 60.68 11.07
CA PRO A 53 -35.91 59.52 10.26
C PRO A 53 -35.63 58.24 11.03
N GLU A 54 -36.53 57.24 10.97
CA GLU A 54 -36.39 55.99 11.71
C GLU A 54 -35.04 55.28 11.45
N SER A 55 -34.47 55.50 10.26
CA SER A 55 -33.13 55.06 9.86
C SER A 55 -32.01 55.59 10.77
N VAL A 56 -32.16 56.79 11.33
CA VAL A 56 -31.18 57.40 12.25
C VAL A 56 -31.45 56.97 13.69
N SER A 57 -32.72 56.74 14.06
CA SER A 57 -33.06 56.24 15.41
C SER A 57 -32.67 54.78 15.64
N ASN A 58 -32.58 53.96 14.58
CA ASN A 58 -32.18 52.55 14.68
C ASN A 58 -30.68 52.29 14.48
N LEU A 59 -29.92 53.33 14.07
CA LEU A 59 -28.46 53.27 13.88
C LEU A 59 -27.69 52.80 15.13
N PRO A 60 -28.05 53.22 16.36
CA PRO A 60 -27.39 52.74 17.59
C PRO A 60 -27.56 51.23 17.81
N ASN A 61 -28.72 50.67 17.46
CA ASN A 61 -28.98 49.24 17.58
C ASN A 61 -28.15 48.46 16.56
N GLN A 62 -28.14 48.90 15.29
CA GLN A 62 -27.31 48.31 14.24
C GLN A 62 -25.81 48.38 14.58
N LEU A 63 -25.35 49.47 15.19
CA LEU A 63 -23.96 49.60 15.65
C LEU A 63 -23.65 48.64 16.80
N THR A 64 -24.61 48.41 17.70
CA THR A 64 -24.48 47.44 18.80
C THR A 64 -24.40 46.01 18.26
N GLU A 65 -25.32 45.63 17.38
CA GLU A 65 -25.35 44.32 16.71
C GLU A 65 -24.07 44.07 15.91
N LEU A 66 -23.58 45.08 15.17
CA LEU A 66 -22.33 44.99 14.41
C LEU A 66 -21.12 44.81 15.33
N LYS A 67 -21.11 45.51 16.48
CA LYS A 67 -20.03 45.38 17.47
C LYS A 67 -20.02 44.01 18.11
N GLU A 68 -21.19 43.47 18.43
CA GLU A 68 -21.33 42.11 18.97
C GLU A 68 -20.88 41.06 17.94
N SER A 69 -21.33 41.18 16.69
CA SER A 69 -20.88 40.32 15.58
C SER A 69 -19.37 40.40 15.34
N TYR A 70 -18.79 41.61 15.42
CA TYR A 70 -17.33 41.77 15.32
C TYR A 70 -16.59 41.07 16.47
N LEU A 71 -17.09 41.17 17.69
CA LEU A 71 -16.47 40.50 18.85
C LEU A 71 -16.60 38.98 18.75
N GLU A 72 -17.70 38.46 18.24
CA GLU A 72 -17.91 37.03 18.03
C GLU A 72 -17.01 36.49 16.92
N THR A 73 -16.91 37.18 15.79
CA THR A 73 -15.99 36.81 14.71
C THR A 73 -14.53 36.88 15.14
N ALA A 74 -14.14 37.86 15.96
CA ALA A 74 -12.79 37.94 16.52
C ALA A 74 -12.46 36.72 17.39
N LYS A 75 -13.40 36.30 18.26
CA LYS A 75 -13.24 35.07 19.06
C LYS A 75 -13.13 33.83 18.19
N ALA A 76 -13.99 33.67 17.19
CA ALA A 76 -13.94 32.54 16.28
C ALA A 76 -12.60 32.46 15.51
N VAL A 77 -12.04 33.61 15.12
CA VAL A 77 -10.72 33.66 14.48
C VAL A 77 -9.61 33.23 15.45
N ASP A 78 -9.68 33.63 16.71
CA ASP A 78 -8.69 33.22 17.72
C ASP A 78 -8.79 31.73 18.05
N ASP A 79 -10.00 31.18 18.14
CA ASP A 79 -10.23 29.74 18.33
C ASP A 79 -9.66 28.93 17.15
N LEU A 80 -9.94 29.36 15.91
CA LEU A 80 -9.38 28.74 14.70
C LEU A 80 -7.85 28.80 14.65
N ARG A 81 -7.24 29.88 15.14
CA ARG A 81 -5.78 29.99 15.22
C ARG A 81 -5.19 28.96 16.18
N LEU A 82 -5.84 28.73 17.32
CA LEU A 82 -5.43 27.72 18.28
C LEU A 82 -5.58 26.31 17.70
N GLU A 83 -6.70 26.03 17.03
CA GLU A 83 -6.93 24.73 16.37
C GLU A 83 -5.89 24.44 15.27
N VAL A 84 -5.59 25.43 14.42
CA VAL A 84 -4.54 25.30 13.40
C VAL A 84 -3.16 25.06 14.02
N ALA A 85 -2.86 25.68 15.16
CA ALA A 85 -1.61 25.42 15.86
C ALA A 85 -1.52 23.98 16.38
N ALA A 86 -2.60 23.47 17.00
CA ALA A 86 -2.68 22.10 17.48
C ALA A 86 -2.56 21.06 16.35
N LEU A 87 -3.29 21.28 15.25
CA LEU A 87 -3.23 20.38 14.08
C LEU A 87 -1.83 20.34 13.44
N ARG A 88 -1.09 21.46 13.45
CA ARG A 88 0.30 21.49 12.96
C ARG A 88 1.22 20.64 13.84
N GLU A 89 1.05 20.69 15.15
CA GLU A 89 1.81 19.88 16.09
C GLU A 89 1.52 18.38 15.89
N GLU A 90 0.26 18.01 15.73
CA GLU A 90 -0.15 16.63 15.45
C GLU A 90 0.43 16.10 14.13
N VAL A 91 0.42 16.92 13.07
CA VAL A 91 1.02 16.54 11.78
C VAL A 91 2.53 16.30 11.89
N GLU A 92 3.25 17.12 12.66
CA GLU A 92 4.69 16.91 12.88
C GLU A 92 4.96 15.64 13.70
N ALA A 93 4.15 15.36 14.73
CA ALA A 93 4.24 14.12 15.50
C ALA A 93 4.01 12.88 14.61
N LEU A 94 2.97 12.90 13.77
CA LEU A 94 2.65 11.81 12.85
C LEU A 94 3.74 11.61 11.78
N LYS A 95 4.39 12.68 11.31
CA LYS A 95 5.54 12.55 10.40
C LYS A 95 6.70 11.84 11.08
N SER A 96 7.04 12.24 12.32
CA SER A 96 8.10 11.60 13.09
C SER A 96 7.82 10.10 13.30
N GLU A 97 6.60 9.75 13.69
CA GLU A 97 6.20 8.34 13.85
C GLU A 97 6.29 7.57 12.53
N ASN A 98 5.90 8.17 11.40
CA ASN A 98 6.00 7.51 10.09
C ASN A 98 7.45 7.26 9.68
N ASP A 99 8.36 8.19 9.96
CA ASP A 99 9.79 8.03 9.68
C ASP A 99 10.40 6.94 10.56
N GLU A 100 10.07 6.89 11.85
CA GLU A 100 10.48 5.80 12.75
C GLU A 100 9.96 4.43 12.27
N LEU A 101 8.70 4.36 11.83
CA LEU A 101 8.11 3.15 11.28
C LEU A 101 8.81 2.73 9.98
N ARG A 102 9.17 3.67 9.11
CA ARG A 102 9.92 3.40 7.88
C ARG A 102 11.30 2.83 8.19
N ASP A 103 12.00 3.38 9.17
CA ASP A 103 13.30 2.88 9.60
C ASP A 103 13.18 1.50 10.25
N ALA A 104 12.17 1.28 11.09
CA ALA A 104 11.87 -0.01 11.69
C ALA A 104 11.51 -1.08 10.63
N VAL A 105 10.79 -0.69 9.57
CA VAL A 105 10.50 -1.58 8.44
C VAL A 105 11.75 -1.82 7.60
N GLY A 106 12.54 -0.79 7.30
CA GLY A 106 13.78 -0.90 6.53
C GLY A 106 14.78 -1.83 7.19
N THR A 107 14.97 -1.70 8.51
CA THR A 107 15.83 -2.58 9.30
C THR A 107 15.30 -4.02 9.35
N LYS A 108 13.99 -4.23 9.53
CA LYS A 108 13.38 -5.56 9.48
C LYS A 108 13.48 -6.23 8.12
N VAL A 109 13.38 -5.47 7.02
CA VAL A 109 13.53 -5.99 5.66
C VAL A 109 14.99 -6.31 5.36
N ALA A 110 15.93 -5.49 5.82
CA ALA A 110 17.36 -5.76 5.71
C ALA A 110 17.81 -6.95 6.57
N SER A 111 17.25 -7.13 7.77
CA SER A 111 17.53 -8.28 8.62
C SER A 111 16.84 -9.56 8.13
N ASN A 112 15.67 -9.44 7.52
CA ASN A 112 14.98 -10.52 6.81
C ASN A 112 15.44 -10.57 5.36
N ASP A 113 16.75 -10.67 5.14
CA ASP A 113 17.34 -10.76 3.81
C ASP A 113 16.70 -11.92 3.04
N ARG A 114 15.62 -11.59 2.33
CA ARG A 114 14.66 -12.54 1.75
C ARG A 114 15.35 -13.42 0.72
N SER A 115 16.49 -12.95 0.22
CA SER A 115 17.42 -13.65 -0.65
C SER A 115 18.07 -14.88 0.00
N GLU A 116 18.26 -14.90 1.32
CA GLU A 116 18.80 -16.05 2.07
C GLU A 116 17.69 -17.02 2.48
N LEU A 117 16.52 -16.52 2.87
CA LEU A 117 15.33 -17.34 3.16
C LEU A 117 14.76 -18.03 1.90
N LEU A 118 15.01 -17.47 0.71
CA LEU A 118 14.59 -18.06 -0.57
C LEU A 118 15.61 -19.05 -1.16
N LYS A 119 16.83 -19.12 -0.61
CA LYS A 119 17.78 -20.15 -1.02
C LYS A 119 17.36 -21.46 -0.36
N ALA A 120 16.92 -22.40 -1.17
CA ALA A 120 16.61 -23.75 -0.72
C ALA A 120 17.81 -24.30 0.06
N LYS A 121 17.60 -24.68 1.33
CA LYS A 121 18.66 -25.28 2.15
C LYS A 121 19.13 -26.54 1.45
N GLU A 122 20.43 -26.62 1.18
CA GLU A 122 21.05 -27.80 0.59
C GLU A 122 21.30 -28.86 1.66
N VAL A 123 20.85 -30.08 1.40
CA VAL A 123 21.01 -31.25 2.30
C VAL A 123 21.24 -32.48 1.43
N SER A 124 22.14 -33.37 1.83
CA SER A 124 22.27 -34.64 1.11
C SER A 124 21.12 -35.60 1.42
N ALA A 125 20.80 -36.51 0.49
CA ALA A 125 19.75 -37.51 0.69
C ALA A 125 20.00 -38.36 1.94
N SER A 126 21.26 -38.78 2.19
CA SER A 126 21.65 -39.55 3.38
C SER A 126 21.52 -38.77 4.69
N GLU A 127 21.93 -37.50 4.72
CA GLU A 127 21.80 -36.69 5.95
C GLU A 127 20.33 -36.45 6.28
N LEU A 128 19.52 -36.18 5.26
CA LEU A 128 18.10 -35.92 5.44
C LEU A 128 17.38 -37.16 6.01
N THR A 129 17.62 -38.35 5.46
CA THR A 129 17.02 -39.58 6.02
C THR A 129 17.56 -39.89 7.41
N LYS A 130 18.87 -39.72 7.65
CA LYS A 130 19.48 -39.93 8.98
C LYS A 130 18.87 -39.01 10.04
N ALA A 131 18.57 -37.76 9.71
CA ALA A 131 17.91 -36.83 10.62
C ALA A 131 16.53 -37.34 11.04
N TYR A 132 15.71 -37.77 10.07
CA TYR A 132 14.38 -38.32 10.34
C TYR A 132 14.39 -39.68 11.06
N GLN A 133 15.44 -40.49 10.86
CA GLN A 133 15.64 -41.74 11.59
C GLN A 133 16.09 -41.52 13.04
N THR A 134 16.87 -40.46 13.30
CA THR A 134 17.39 -40.15 14.63
C THR A 134 16.31 -39.52 15.50
N ASP A 135 15.65 -38.48 15.00
CA ASP A 135 14.56 -37.79 15.70
C ASP A 135 13.57 -37.23 14.67
N ARG A 136 12.45 -37.94 14.51
CA ARG A 136 11.41 -37.58 13.54
C ARG A 136 10.75 -36.24 13.88
N GLU A 137 10.57 -35.91 15.15
CA GLU A 137 9.90 -34.67 15.55
C GLU A 137 10.80 -33.46 15.32
N ALA A 138 12.08 -33.55 15.71
CA ALA A 138 13.06 -32.51 15.46
C ALA A 138 13.27 -32.31 13.95
N ALA A 139 13.44 -33.39 13.18
CA ALA A 139 13.60 -33.32 11.73
C ALA A 139 12.35 -32.77 11.03
N SER A 140 11.15 -33.15 11.47
CA SER A 140 9.91 -32.57 10.92
C SER A 140 9.79 -31.09 11.20
N LYS A 141 10.28 -30.60 12.36
CA LYS A 141 10.30 -29.18 12.69
C LYS A 141 11.36 -28.42 11.88
N GLU A 142 12.49 -29.05 11.62
CA GLU A 142 13.60 -28.44 10.88
C GLU A 142 13.38 -28.44 9.36
N TYR A 143 12.84 -29.52 8.80
CA TYR A 143 12.75 -29.76 7.35
C TYR A 143 11.32 -29.83 6.83
N GLY A 144 10.34 -30.19 7.66
CA GLY A 144 8.96 -30.37 7.23
C GLY A 144 8.36 -29.09 6.64
N GLN A 145 7.67 -29.23 5.51
CA GLN A 145 7.07 -28.13 4.74
C GLN A 145 8.06 -27.07 4.25
N ARG A 146 9.36 -27.31 4.36
CA ARG A 146 10.39 -26.41 3.83
C ARG A 146 10.78 -26.80 2.42
N TYR A 147 11.15 -25.79 1.64
CA TYR A 147 11.70 -25.95 0.31
C TYR A 147 13.21 -26.23 0.41
N LEU A 148 13.61 -27.42 -0.03
CA LEU A 148 14.96 -27.95 0.11
C LEU A 148 15.58 -28.23 -1.26
N ARG A 149 16.91 -28.18 -1.30
CA ARG A 149 17.72 -28.74 -2.38
C ARG A 149 18.31 -30.04 -1.87
N VAL A 150 17.83 -31.16 -2.37
CA VAL A 150 18.34 -32.47 -1.98
C VAL A 150 19.26 -33.00 -3.04
N VAL A 151 20.51 -33.29 -2.64
CA VAL A 151 21.55 -33.82 -3.50
C VAL A 151 21.76 -35.29 -3.18
N GLY A 152 21.78 -36.14 -4.20
CA GLY A 152 21.97 -37.57 -4.02
C GLY A 152 22.28 -38.31 -5.32
N VAL A 153 22.58 -39.59 -5.19
CA VAL A 153 22.78 -40.48 -6.35
C VAL A 153 21.45 -41.13 -6.70
N ILE A 154 21.09 -41.14 -7.98
CA ILE A 154 19.85 -41.76 -8.43
C ILE A 154 19.96 -43.28 -8.29
N GLU A 155 19.05 -43.86 -7.51
CA GLU A 155 18.91 -45.31 -7.36
C GLU A 155 17.96 -45.89 -8.42
N GLY A 156 16.90 -45.15 -8.76
CA GLY A 156 15.86 -45.65 -9.64
C GLY A 156 14.83 -44.59 -10.01
N PHE A 157 13.93 -45.01 -10.90
CA PHE A 157 12.81 -44.21 -11.36
C PHE A 157 11.54 -45.04 -11.29
N GLU A 158 10.45 -44.45 -10.82
CA GLU A 158 9.12 -45.03 -10.89
C GLU A 158 8.18 -44.11 -11.69
N THR A 159 7.14 -44.70 -12.26
CA THR A 159 6.10 -43.97 -13.00
C THR A 159 4.80 -44.02 -12.21
N GLY A 160 4.31 -42.84 -11.81
CA GLY A 160 2.95 -42.65 -11.33
C GLY A 160 2.00 -42.24 -12.45
N VAL A 161 0.73 -42.06 -12.10
CA VAL A 161 -0.32 -41.68 -13.07
C VAL A 161 -0.07 -40.29 -13.67
N GLN A 162 0.28 -39.32 -12.83
CA GLN A 162 0.52 -37.91 -13.22
C GLN A 162 1.90 -37.40 -12.78
N GLU A 163 2.79 -38.31 -12.36
CA GLU A 163 4.07 -37.96 -11.78
C GLU A 163 5.16 -38.97 -12.14
N ILE A 164 6.41 -38.52 -12.07
CA ILE A 164 7.60 -39.33 -12.13
C ILE A 164 8.23 -39.26 -10.75
N ILE A 165 8.58 -40.41 -10.19
CA ILE A 165 9.22 -40.50 -8.89
C ILE A 165 10.68 -40.82 -9.14
N VAL A 166 11.57 -39.92 -8.72
CA VAL A 166 13.01 -40.16 -8.70
C VAL A 166 13.37 -40.67 -7.32
N LEU A 167 14.03 -41.82 -7.26
CA LEU A 167 14.52 -42.42 -6.03
C LEU A 167 15.98 -42.03 -5.85
N LEU A 168 16.31 -41.35 -4.75
CA LEU A 168 17.69 -41.10 -4.37
C LEU A 168 18.15 -42.15 -3.36
N LYS A 169 19.34 -42.69 -3.64
CA LYS A 169 20.03 -43.64 -2.78
C LYS A 169 20.43 -42.96 -1.47
N THR A 170 20.35 -43.71 -0.38
CA THR A 170 20.86 -43.31 0.93
C THR A 170 21.72 -44.44 1.51
N ASP A 171 22.31 -44.20 2.68
CA ASP A 171 23.11 -45.20 3.40
C ASP A 171 22.25 -46.19 4.21
N SER A 172 20.92 -46.03 4.17
CA SER A 172 19.95 -46.87 4.87
C SER A 172 18.95 -47.49 3.90
N ASP A 173 18.08 -48.37 4.40
CA ASP A 173 17.02 -48.98 3.58
C ASP A 173 15.91 -47.99 3.18
N THR A 174 15.86 -46.80 3.81
CA THR A 174 14.88 -45.76 3.49
C THR A 174 15.38 -44.86 2.36
N ARG A 175 14.56 -44.67 1.34
CA ARG A 175 14.91 -43.84 0.17
C ARG A 175 14.34 -42.44 0.29
N VAL A 176 14.88 -41.51 -0.49
CA VAL A 176 14.21 -40.23 -0.74
C VAL A 176 13.43 -40.33 -2.05
N ARG A 177 12.10 -40.23 -1.95
CA ARG A 177 11.16 -40.25 -3.08
C ARG A 177 10.83 -38.82 -3.49
N CYS A 178 11.34 -38.41 -4.64
CA CYS A 178 11.08 -37.08 -5.20
C CYS A 178 9.96 -37.15 -6.23
N HIS A 179 8.80 -36.58 -5.90
CA HIS A 179 7.61 -36.57 -6.76
C HIS A 179 7.62 -35.37 -7.71
N ILE A 180 7.84 -35.63 -9.00
CA ILE A 180 7.90 -34.63 -10.08
C ILE A 180 6.61 -34.71 -10.90
N LYS A 181 5.84 -33.62 -10.93
CA LYS A 181 4.61 -33.56 -11.72
C LYS A 181 4.89 -33.57 -13.22
N ARG A 182 4.12 -34.36 -13.96
CA ARG A 182 4.11 -34.31 -15.43
C ARG A 182 3.21 -33.16 -15.85
N ASP A 183 3.81 -32.01 -16.15
CA ASP A 183 3.10 -30.88 -16.74
C ASP A 183 3.42 -30.72 -18.23
N ALA A 184 2.82 -29.72 -18.86
CA ALA A 184 3.05 -29.42 -20.28
C ALA A 184 4.49 -28.99 -20.59
N SER A 185 5.29 -28.64 -19.58
CA SER A 185 6.68 -28.22 -19.73
C SER A 185 7.68 -29.37 -19.53
N PHE A 186 7.29 -30.43 -18.81
CA PHE A 186 8.17 -31.55 -18.49
C PHE A 186 7.81 -32.82 -19.29
N HIS A 187 8.34 -32.90 -20.51
CA HIS A 187 8.17 -34.04 -21.40
C HIS A 187 9.21 -35.14 -21.13
N ALA A 188 9.11 -35.82 -20.00
CA ALA A 188 10.00 -36.94 -19.66
C ALA A 188 9.27 -38.28 -19.65
N GLU A 189 9.97 -39.34 -20.04
CA GLU A 189 9.52 -40.74 -20.01
C GLU A 189 10.55 -41.58 -19.26
N VAL A 190 10.06 -42.50 -18.42
CA VAL A 190 10.91 -43.41 -17.64
C VAL A 190 11.10 -44.71 -18.42
N LEU A 191 12.34 -45.04 -18.75
CA LEU A 191 12.74 -46.33 -19.29
C LEU A 191 13.31 -47.18 -18.15
N SER A 192 12.42 -47.76 -17.34
CA SER A 192 12.78 -48.48 -16.10
C SER A 192 13.74 -49.65 -16.35
N THR A 193 13.56 -50.40 -17.44
CA THR A 193 14.44 -51.51 -17.83
C THR A 193 15.85 -51.08 -18.19
N GLN A 194 16.03 -49.83 -18.60
CA GLN A 194 17.33 -49.24 -18.94
C GLN A 194 17.90 -48.38 -17.81
N GLY A 195 17.14 -48.15 -16.73
CA GLY A 195 17.53 -47.24 -15.66
C GLY A 195 17.73 -45.80 -16.14
N ARG A 196 16.92 -45.32 -17.10
CA ARG A 196 17.07 -44.01 -17.71
C ARG A 196 15.78 -43.20 -17.66
N LEU A 197 15.93 -41.92 -17.42
CA LEU A 197 14.91 -40.90 -17.70
C LEU A 197 15.28 -40.26 -19.03
N VAL A 198 14.36 -40.26 -19.99
CA VAL A 198 14.59 -39.72 -21.33
C VAL A 198 13.59 -38.61 -21.64
N ASN A 199 13.99 -37.66 -22.47
CA ASN A 199 13.09 -36.68 -23.03
C ASN A 199 12.21 -37.37 -24.07
N ARG A 200 10.90 -37.16 -23.98
CA ARG A 200 9.91 -37.79 -24.85
C ARG A 200 10.01 -37.29 -26.30
N ASN A 201 10.49 -36.06 -26.50
CA ASN A 201 10.50 -35.42 -27.82
C ASN A 201 11.67 -35.90 -28.68
N ASP A 202 12.90 -35.93 -28.12
CA ASP A 202 14.13 -36.24 -28.87
C ASP A 202 14.81 -37.55 -28.44
N ARG A 203 14.24 -38.27 -27.45
CA ARG A 203 14.79 -39.50 -26.87
C ARG A 203 16.17 -39.35 -26.24
N SER A 204 16.64 -38.12 -26.01
CA SER A 204 17.88 -37.86 -25.29
C SER A 204 17.74 -38.30 -23.83
N THR A 205 18.80 -38.87 -23.25
CA THR A 205 18.76 -39.21 -21.82
C THR A 205 19.01 -37.98 -20.98
N LEU A 206 18.05 -37.72 -20.10
CA LEU A 206 18.03 -36.65 -19.13
C LEU A 206 18.82 -37.05 -17.88
N LEU A 207 18.59 -38.26 -17.38
CA LEU A 207 19.26 -38.82 -16.20
C LEU A 207 19.42 -40.33 -16.32
N SER A 208 20.43 -40.88 -15.66
CA SER A 208 20.62 -42.33 -15.52
C SER A 208 20.80 -42.74 -14.06
N ILE A 209 20.45 -43.98 -13.72
CA ILE A 209 20.79 -44.59 -12.42
C ILE A 209 22.31 -44.51 -12.20
N GLY A 210 22.71 -44.20 -10.97
CA GLY A 210 24.10 -44.00 -10.57
C GLY A 210 24.64 -42.59 -10.81
N GLN A 211 23.89 -41.71 -11.50
CA GLN A 211 24.27 -40.32 -11.70
C GLN A 211 23.94 -39.48 -10.45
N PRO A 212 24.81 -38.54 -10.02
CA PRO A 212 24.44 -37.55 -9.02
C PRO A 212 23.42 -36.56 -9.59
N ALA A 213 22.44 -36.19 -8.79
CA ALA A 213 21.42 -35.21 -9.14
C ALA A 213 21.11 -34.28 -7.96
N SER A 214 20.75 -33.04 -8.30
CA SER A 214 20.20 -32.05 -7.37
C SER A 214 18.72 -31.88 -7.68
N ILE A 215 17.87 -32.11 -6.67
CA ILE A 215 16.42 -32.02 -6.80
C ILE A 215 15.91 -30.99 -5.81
N LEU A 216 15.22 -29.98 -6.33
CA LEU A 216 14.52 -28.99 -5.52
C LEU A 216 13.10 -29.48 -5.24
N GLY A 217 12.58 -29.26 -4.03
CA GLY A 217 11.19 -29.59 -3.71
C GLY A 217 10.84 -29.32 -2.26
N THR A 218 9.58 -29.54 -1.90
CA THR A 218 9.10 -29.38 -0.52
C THR A 218 9.18 -30.71 0.20
N CYS A 219 9.80 -30.76 1.38
CA CYS A 219 9.84 -31.98 2.20
C CYS A 219 8.48 -32.18 2.87
N ALA A 220 7.80 -33.29 2.55
CA ALA A 220 6.50 -33.64 3.14
C ALA A 220 6.64 -34.44 4.44
N GLY A 221 7.84 -34.96 4.74
CA GLY A 221 8.13 -35.78 5.91
C GLY A 221 8.56 -37.20 5.52
N MET A 222 8.66 -38.07 6.53
CA MET A 222 9.05 -39.48 6.36
C MET A 222 7.91 -40.38 6.82
N ASP A 223 7.48 -41.30 5.96
CA ASP A 223 6.59 -42.40 6.33
C ASP A 223 7.39 -43.72 6.33
N LEU A 224 7.24 -44.53 5.27
CA LEU A 224 8.16 -45.65 5.00
C LEU A 224 9.45 -45.14 4.35
N ASP A 225 9.29 -44.27 3.36
CA ASP A 225 10.36 -43.53 2.70
C ASP A 225 10.20 -42.03 3.00
N LEU A 226 11.26 -41.26 2.80
CA LEU A 226 11.19 -39.82 2.89
C LEU A 226 10.58 -39.24 1.62
N LYS A 227 9.49 -38.49 1.76
CA LYS A 227 8.73 -37.95 0.65
C LYS A 227 9.06 -36.49 0.40
N MET A 228 9.36 -36.16 -0.85
CA MET A 228 9.42 -34.79 -1.35
C MET A 228 8.36 -34.57 -2.41
N GLU A 229 7.69 -33.42 -2.33
CA GLU A 229 6.61 -33.03 -3.24
C GLU A 229 6.96 -31.79 -4.04
N ASN A 230 6.25 -31.60 -5.15
CA ASN A 230 6.44 -30.50 -6.08
C ASN A 230 7.91 -30.39 -6.52
N CYS A 231 8.53 -31.54 -6.80
CA CYS A 231 9.94 -31.62 -7.10
C CYS A 231 10.26 -31.12 -8.52
N ARG A 232 11.44 -30.55 -8.67
CA ARG A 232 12.05 -30.16 -9.94
C ARG A 232 13.52 -30.57 -9.95
N ILE A 233 13.95 -31.27 -11.00
CA ILE A 233 15.37 -31.58 -11.18
C ILE A 233 16.10 -30.33 -11.64
N GLU A 234 17.18 -29.99 -10.96
CA GLU A 234 18.04 -28.88 -11.33
C GLU A 234 18.93 -29.23 -12.53
N GLY A 235 19.20 -28.26 -13.41
CA GLY A 235 20.03 -28.46 -14.60
C GLY A 235 19.29 -29.07 -15.81
N ILE A 236 18.07 -29.57 -15.61
CA ILE A 236 17.21 -30.07 -16.69
C ILE A 236 16.20 -28.99 -17.05
N SER A 237 16.63 -28.08 -17.92
CA SER A 237 15.70 -27.17 -18.58
C SER A 237 15.12 -27.88 -19.80
N ALA A 238 13.81 -28.13 -19.79
CA ALA A 238 13.08 -28.56 -20.96
C ALA A 238 12.98 -27.37 -21.92
N GLN A 239 14.07 -27.05 -22.62
CA GLN A 239 14.00 -26.09 -23.71
C GLN A 239 13.28 -26.77 -24.88
N ARG A 240 12.12 -26.23 -25.26
CA ARG A 240 11.67 -26.34 -26.65
C ARG A 240 12.76 -25.70 -27.50
N LYS A 241 13.45 -26.50 -28.31
CA LYS A 241 13.98 -25.96 -29.56
C LYS A 241 12.76 -25.77 -30.45
N ASP A 242 12.29 -24.52 -30.52
CA ASP A 242 11.35 -24.09 -31.56
C ASP A 242 12.03 -24.19 -32.94
#